data_AF-A0AAW7AAS7-F1
#
_entry.id   AF-A0AAW7AAS7-F1
#
_cell.length_a   1.000
_cell.length_b   1.000
_cell.length_c   1.000
_cell.angle_alpha   90.00
_cell.angle_beta   90.00
_cell.angle_gamma   90.00
#
_symmetry.space_group_name_H-M   'P 1'
#
loop_
_entity.id
_entity.type
_entity.pdbx_description
1 polymer ?
#
loop_
_entity_poly.entity_id
_entity_poly.type
_entity_poly.pdbx_seq_one_letter_code
_entity_poly.pdbx_strand_id
1 'polypeptide(L)'
;MSENKLLMKNGMWSNNPALVQLLGLCPLLAVSSTITNALGLGIATLLVLVGSNVTVSLIRNYVPKEIRIPVFVMIIAALVTCVQLLMNAYAYGLYLSLGIFIPLIVTNCIIIGRAEAYASKNDPLPAALDGFWMGLGMTTVLVVLGAMRELIGNGTLFDGADLLLGDWAAALRIQVFHFDSSFLLALLPPGAFIGVGLLIALKNVIDSSIQARQPKEEKPAIERARVTNA
;
A
#
# COMPACT_ATOMS: atom_id res chain seq x y z
N MET A 1 9.68 3.59 -24.85
CA MET A 1 9.21 4.78 -24.10
C MET A 1 7.95 4.39 -23.35
N SER A 2 7.92 4.05 -22.08
CA SER A 2 8.93 3.75 -21.06
C SER A 2 8.22 2.74 -20.14
N GLU A 3 8.69 1.50 -20.10
CA GLU A 3 8.10 0.43 -19.26
C GLU A 3 7.94 0.92 -17.80
N ASN A 4 8.92 1.72 -17.34
CA ASN A 4 8.92 2.42 -16.06
C ASN A 4 7.76 3.42 -15.91
N LYS A 5 7.43 4.20 -16.95
CA LYS A 5 6.27 5.13 -16.92
C LYS A 5 4.94 4.37 -16.83
N LEU A 6 4.85 3.18 -17.44
CA LEU A 6 3.65 2.35 -17.40
C LEU A 6 3.49 1.70 -16.02
N LEU A 7 4.59 1.18 -15.44
CA LEU A 7 4.63 0.67 -14.06
C LEU A 7 4.30 1.76 -13.03
N MET A 8 4.86 2.96 -13.21
CA MET A 8 4.59 4.13 -12.38
C MET A 8 3.11 4.56 -12.44
N LYS A 9 2.53 4.63 -13.64
CA LYS A 9 1.10 4.96 -13.83
C LYS A 9 0.19 3.88 -13.25
N ASN A 10 0.59 2.62 -13.37
CA ASN A 10 -0.15 1.48 -12.83
C ASN A 10 -0.10 1.44 -11.29
N GLY A 11 1.07 1.55 -10.67
CA GLY A 11 1.20 1.49 -9.21
C GLY A 11 0.53 2.66 -8.48
N MET A 12 0.59 3.87 -9.04
CA MET A 12 0.05 5.05 -8.36
C MET A 12 -1.44 5.33 -8.63
N TRP A 13 -1.96 5.05 -9.84
CA TRP A 13 -3.31 5.49 -10.22
C TRP A 13 -4.21 4.37 -10.82
N SER A 14 -3.73 3.67 -11.85
CA SER A 14 -4.57 2.72 -12.61
C SER A 14 -4.81 1.38 -11.91
N ASN A 15 -3.84 0.91 -11.13
CA ASN A 15 -3.80 -0.41 -10.48
C ASN A 15 -3.33 -0.26 -9.03
N ASN A 16 -3.74 0.83 -8.36
CA ASN A 16 -3.35 1.05 -6.97
C ASN A 16 -3.85 -0.14 -6.11
N PRO A 17 -2.94 -0.83 -5.40
CA PRO A 17 -3.26 -2.07 -4.68
C PRO A 17 -4.34 -1.88 -3.61
N ALA A 18 -4.40 -0.71 -2.97
CA ALA A 18 -5.38 -0.44 -1.92
C ALA A 18 -6.74 0.00 -2.48
N LEU A 19 -6.75 0.87 -3.51
CA LEU A 19 -7.99 1.50 -4.01
C LEU A 19 -8.68 0.70 -5.12
N VAL A 20 -7.92 -0.06 -5.91
CA VAL A 20 -8.44 -0.79 -7.09
C VAL A 20 -8.44 -2.29 -6.84
N GLN A 21 -7.37 -2.80 -6.22
CA GLN A 21 -7.21 -4.24 -6.01
C GLN A 21 -7.79 -4.71 -4.67
N LEU A 22 -8.00 -3.79 -3.71
CA LEU A 22 -8.42 -4.09 -2.33
C LEU A 22 -7.51 -5.11 -1.63
N LEU A 23 -6.23 -5.20 -2.01
CA LEU A 23 -5.23 -6.01 -1.30
C LEU A 23 -4.54 -5.17 -0.24
N GLY A 24 -4.28 -5.77 0.93
CA GLY A 24 -3.60 -5.11 2.04
C GLY A 24 -4.52 -4.35 3.00
N LEU A 25 -5.81 -4.72 3.04
CA LEU A 25 -6.77 -4.13 3.99
C LEU A 25 -6.39 -4.39 5.46
N CYS A 26 -5.80 -5.54 5.78
CA CYS A 26 -5.45 -5.89 7.17
C CYS A 26 -4.55 -4.85 7.86
N PRO A 27 -3.37 -4.50 7.32
CA PRO A 27 -2.54 -3.44 7.91
C PRO A 27 -3.17 -2.06 7.78
N LEU A 28 -3.93 -1.84 6.71
CA LEU A 28 -4.58 -0.56 6.45
C LEU A 28 -5.62 -0.22 7.50
N LEU A 29 -6.47 -1.16 7.89
CA LEU A 29 -7.51 -0.94 8.88
C LEU A 29 -6.93 -0.84 10.31
N ALA A 30 -5.88 -1.61 10.59
CA ALA A 30 -5.27 -1.70 11.92
C ALA A 30 -4.40 -0.48 12.29
N VAL A 31 -3.62 0.06 11.33
CA VAL A 31 -2.53 1.01 11.65
C VAL A 31 -2.75 2.41 11.08
N SER A 32 -3.84 2.67 10.36
CA SER A 32 -4.16 4.01 9.84
C SER A 32 -4.83 4.94 10.87
N SER A 33 -4.62 4.74 12.18
CA SER A 33 -5.17 5.64 13.20
C SER A 33 -4.43 6.97 13.26
N THR A 34 -3.12 6.98 13.00
CA THR A 34 -2.29 8.19 12.93
C THR A 34 -1.43 8.19 11.67
N ILE A 35 -1.09 9.38 11.18
CA ILE A 35 -0.24 9.58 10.01
C ILE A 35 1.18 9.04 10.24
N THR A 36 1.69 9.16 11.46
CA THR A 36 3.02 8.72 11.87
C THR A 36 3.17 7.20 11.83
N ASN A 37 2.19 6.48 12.38
CA ASN A 37 2.17 5.03 12.35
C ASN A 37 1.90 4.51 10.92
N ALA A 38 1.00 5.16 10.19
CA ALA A 38 0.70 4.82 8.80
C ALA A 38 1.92 5.00 7.88
N LEU A 39 2.70 6.07 8.08
CA LEU A 39 3.93 6.33 7.33
C LEU A 39 5.03 5.33 7.70
N GLY A 40 5.22 5.07 9.00
CA GLY A 40 6.20 4.09 9.48
C GLY A 40 5.95 2.68 8.92
N LEU A 41 4.70 2.20 9.02
CA LEU A 41 4.32 0.90 8.47
C LEU A 41 4.39 0.91 6.93
N GLY A 42 3.99 2.00 6.29
CA GLY A 42 4.05 2.15 4.84
C GLY A 42 5.49 2.08 4.30
N ILE A 43 6.47 2.68 4.97
CA ILE A 43 7.87 2.58 4.59
C ILE A 43 8.42 1.18 4.85
N ALA A 44 8.12 0.59 6.01
CA ALA A 44 8.55 -0.77 6.35
C ALA A 44 8.02 -1.79 5.31
N THR A 45 6.74 -1.72 4.97
CA THR A 45 6.11 -2.57 3.96
C THR A 45 6.68 -2.36 2.56
N LEU A 46 7.00 -1.11 2.16
CA LEU A 46 7.67 -0.82 0.90
C LEU A 46 9.03 -1.49 0.82
N LEU A 47 9.86 -1.37 1.85
CA LEU A 47 11.19 -2.01 1.90
C LEU A 47 11.08 -3.53 1.79
N VAL A 48 10.14 -4.14 2.53
CA VAL A 48 9.90 -5.59 2.47
C VAL A 48 9.40 -6.00 1.09
N LEU A 49 8.50 -5.23 0.46
CA LEU A 49 7.93 -5.54 -0.85
C LEU A 49 8.99 -5.49 -1.97
N VAL A 50 9.87 -4.49 -1.95
CA VAL A 50 10.99 -4.40 -2.91
C VAL A 50 11.96 -5.56 -2.68
N GLY A 51 12.37 -5.79 -1.43
CA GLY A 51 13.31 -6.85 -1.08
C GLY A 51 12.79 -8.24 -1.39
N SER A 52 11.51 -8.51 -1.13
CA SER A 52 10.90 -9.81 -1.40
C SER A 52 10.74 -10.04 -2.91
N ASN A 53 10.32 -9.03 -3.68
CA ASN A 53 10.22 -9.15 -5.13
C ASN A 53 11.57 -9.43 -5.79
N VAL A 54 12.65 -8.75 -5.36
CA VAL A 54 14.01 -9.01 -5.87
C VAL A 54 14.45 -10.42 -5.52
N THR A 55 14.30 -10.81 -4.26
CA THR A 55 14.74 -12.13 -3.78
C THR A 55 13.97 -13.26 -4.48
N VAL A 56 12.65 -13.14 -4.60
CA VAL A 56 11.79 -14.12 -5.28
C VAL A 56 12.15 -14.24 -6.75
N SER A 57 12.41 -13.13 -7.43
CA SER A 57 12.82 -13.14 -8.83
C SER A 57 14.16 -13.85 -9.05
N LEU A 58 15.12 -13.68 -8.13
CA LEU A 58 16.42 -14.36 -8.18
C LEU A 58 16.30 -15.88 -8.01
N ILE A 59 15.46 -16.34 -7.08
CA ILE A 59 15.36 -17.77 -6.77
C ILE A 59 14.33 -18.51 -7.63
N ARG A 60 13.54 -17.82 -8.46
CA ARG A 60 12.37 -18.38 -9.19
C ARG A 60 12.67 -19.66 -9.97
N ASN A 61 13.90 -19.82 -10.47
CA ASN A 61 14.32 -20.97 -11.28
C ASN A 61 14.57 -22.23 -10.44
N TYR A 62 14.81 -22.09 -9.13
CA TYR A 62 15.09 -23.19 -8.22
C TYR A 62 13.86 -23.66 -7.43
N VAL A 63 12.75 -22.91 -7.50
CA VAL A 63 11.55 -23.18 -6.69
C VAL A 63 10.53 -24.01 -7.49
N PRO A 64 10.23 -25.25 -7.05
CA PRO A 64 9.20 -26.06 -7.69
C PRO A 64 7.80 -25.47 -7.45
N LYS A 65 6.88 -25.71 -8.40
CA LYS A 65 5.57 -25.04 -8.42
C LYS A 65 4.69 -25.45 -7.24
N GLU A 66 4.83 -26.67 -6.71
CA GLU A 66 3.95 -27.18 -5.65
C GLU A 66 4.15 -26.48 -4.31
N ILE A 67 5.36 -25.98 -4.01
CA ILE A 67 5.71 -25.39 -2.70
C ILE A 67 6.08 -23.91 -2.80
N ARG A 68 5.70 -23.25 -3.89
CA ARG A 68 6.07 -21.86 -4.16
C ARG A 68 5.57 -20.87 -3.09
N ILE A 69 4.30 -20.94 -2.72
CA ILE A 69 3.69 -20.01 -1.76
C ILE A 69 4.39 -20.11 -0.39
N PRO A 70 4.58 -21.32 0.21
CA PRO A 70 5.35 -21.45 1.44
C PRO A 70 6.76 -20.87 1.37
N VAL A 71 7.49 -21.11 0.28
CA VAL A 71 8.85 -20.57 0.09
C VAL A 71 8.84 -19.03 0.06
N PHE A 72 7.87 -18.43 -0.62
CA PHE A 72 7.74 -16.97 -0.68
C PHE A 72 7.43 -16.39 0.71
N VAL A 73 6.51 -17.00 1.46
CA VAL A 73 6.18 -16.56 2.82
C VAL A 73 7.39 -16.66 3.75
N MET A 74 8.22 -17.70 3.63
CA MET A 74 9.45 -17.84 4.41
C MET A 74 10.47 -16.72 4.13
N ILE A 75 10.62 -16.32 2.87
CA ILE A 75 11.50 -15.22 2.46
C ILE A 75 10.99 -13.89 3.00
N ILE A 76 9.68 -13.65 2.87
CA ILE A 76 9.04 -12.44 3.39
C ILE A 76 9.21 -12.40 4.91
N ALA A 77 8.98 -13.50 5.62
CA ALA A 77 9.14 -13.59 7.07
C ALA A 77 10.57 -13.23 7.50
N ALA A 78 11.60 -13.78 6.85
CA ALA A 78 12.99 -13.46 7.14
C ALA A 78 13.30 -11.96 6.92
N LEU A 79 12.82 -11.37 5.82
CA LEU A 79 12.99 -9.94 5.56
C LEU A 79 12.25 -9.07 6.58
N VAL A 80 11.04 -9.45 6.96
CA VAL A 80 10.27 -8.76 8.00
C VAL A 80 10.99 -8.82 9.34
N THR A 81 11.60 -9.96 9.71
CA THR A 81 12.42 -10.07 10.92
C THR A 81 13.64 -9.15 10.88
N CYS A 82 14.31 -9.02 9.73
CA CYS A 82 15.41 -8.04 9.57
C CYS A 82 14.91 -6.61 9.79
N VAL A 83 13.76 -6.23 9.21
CA VAL A 83 13.16 -4.91 9.41
C VAL A 83 12.73 -4.69 10.86
N GLN A 84 12.21 -5.73 11.52
CA GLN A 84 11.86 -5.68 12.94
C GLN A 84 13.06 -5.34 13.83
N LEU A 85 14.19 -6.01 13.59
CA LEU A 85 15.44 -5.73 14.31
C LEU A 85 15.98 -4.33 14.01
N LEU A 86 15.89 -3.88 12.75
CA LEU A 86 16.29 -2.54 12.36
C LEU A 86 15.44 -1.46 13.04
N MET A 87 14.11 -1.65 13.11
CA MET A 87 13.21 -0.74 13.83
C MET A 87 13.50 -0.71 15.32
N ASN A 88 13.79 -1.86 15.94
CA ASN A 88 14.16 -1.90 17.36
C ASN A 88 15.46 -1.12 17.65
N ALA A 89 16.41 -1.14 16.72
CA ALA A 89 17.69 -0.44 16.88
C ALA A 89 17.61 1.08 16.63
N TYR A 90 16.87 1.52 15.60
CA TYR A 90 16.86 2.91 15.15
C TYR A 90 15.59 3.70 15.47
N ALA A 91 14.46 3.03 15.69
CA ALA A 91 13.14 3.65 15.85
C ALA A 91 12.34 2.96 16.98
N TYR A 92 12.92 2.92 18.18
CA TYR A 92 12.35 2.21 19.33
C TYR A 92 10.93 2.66 19.71
N GLY A 93 10.63 3.95 19.58
CA GLY A 93 9.28 4.48 19.81
C GLY A 93 8.24 3.88 18.86
N LEU A 94 8.57 3.80 17.57
CA LEU A 94 7.74 3.15 16.56
C LEU A 94 7.65 1.63 16.79
N TYR A 95 8.73 1.00 17.24
CA TYR A 95 8.74 -0.43 17.57
C TYR A 95 7.77 -0.78 18.70
N LEU A 96 7.65 0.05 19.74
CA LEU A 96 6.70 -0.17 20.82
C LEU A 96 5.24 -0.12 20.35
N SER A 97 4.91 0.79 19.42
CA SER A 97 3.55 0.91 18.88
C SER A 97 3.23 -0.09 17.77
N LEU A 98 4.17 -0.33 16.84
CA LEU A 98 3.98 -1.17 15.67
C LEU A 98 4.39 -2.63 15.88
N GLY A 99 5.10 -2.97 16.96
CA GLY A 99 5.72 -4.29 17.16
C GLY A 99 4.73 -5.47 17.02
N ILE A 100 3.51 -5.31 17.52
CA ILE A 100 2.41 -6.29 17.38
C ILE A 100 1.88 -6.39 15.94
N PHE A 101 2.01 -5.32 15.15
CA PHE A 101 1.55 -5.24 13.77
C PHE A 101 2.61 -5.64 12.74
N ILE A 102 3.88 -5.78 13.12
CA ILE A 102 4.95 -6.24 12.21
C ILE A 102 4.64 -7.62 11.58
N PRO A 103 4.11 -8.62 12.32
CA PRO A 103 3.67 -9.88 11.71
C PRO A 103 2.58 -9.74 10.63
N LEU A 104 1.78 -8.67 10.65
CA LEU A 104 0.77 -8.40 9.60
C LEU A 104 1.42 -8.04 8.25
N ILE A 105 2.71 -7.66 8.25
CA ILE A 105 3.46 -7.47 7.01
C ILE A 105 3.70 -8.82 6.33
N VAL A 106 4.03 -9.87 7.09
CA VAL A 106 4.29 -11.22 6.54
C VAL A 106 3.05 -11.78 5.84
N THR A 107 1.89 -11.59 6.44
CA THR A 107 0.59 -12.06 5.92
C THR A 107 -0.09 -11.04 5.01
N ASN A 108 0.61 -9.98 4.60
CA ASN A 108 0.02 -8.97 3.74
C ASN A 108 -0.21 -9.49 2.33
N CYS A 109 -1.48 -9.51 1.91
CA CYS A 109 -1.90 -10.00 0.61
C CYS A 109 -1.21 -9.27 -0.57
N ILE A 110 -0.86 -7.99 -0.43
CA ILE A 110 -0.13 -7.26 -1.48
C ILE A 110 1.25 -7.88 -1.73
N ILE A 111 1.98 -8.26 -0.67
CA ILE A 111 3.35 -8.74 -0.78
C ILE A 111 3.37 -10.11 -1.41
N ILE A 112 2.50 -11.01 -0.94
CA ILE A 112 2.36 -12.36 -1.50
C ILE A 112 1.84 -12.26 -2.96
N GLY A 113 0.81 -11.45 -3.20
CA GLY A 113 0.19 -11.32 -4.52
C GLY A 113 1.14 -10.76 -5.59
N ARG A 114 1.99 -9.78 -5.25
CA ARG A 114 3.00 -9.26 -6.20
C ARG A 114 4.18 -10.21 -6.38
N ALA A 115 4.62 -10.87 -5.32
CA ALA A 115 5.66 -11.89 -5.41
C ALA A 115 5.24 -13.03 -6.36
N GLU A 116 3.99 -13.49 -6.26
CA GLU A 116 3.45 -14.53 -7.13
C GLU A 116 3.15 -14.03 -8.56
N ALA A 117 2.39 -12.94 -8.70
CA ALA A 117 1.90 -12.51 -10.00
C ALA A 117 2.99 -11.89 -10.90
N TYR A 118 3.97 -11.20 -10.31
CA TYR A 118 4.97 -10.43 -11.05
C TYR A 118 6.40 -10.93 -10.81
N ALA A 119 6.86 -11.04 -9.55
CA ALA A 119 8.26 -11.39 -9.28
C ALA A 119 8.63 -12.80 -9.74
N SER A 120 7.71 -13.77 -9.65
CA SER A 120 7.96 -15.15 -10.08
C SER A 120 8.13 -15.33 -11.60
N LYS A 121 7.79 -14.30 -12.40
CA LYS A 121 7.76 -14.35 -13.88
C LYS A 121 8.70 -13.33 -14.54
N ASN A 122 9.14 -12.30 -13.82
CA ASN A 122 9.96 -11.20 -14.35
C ASN A 122 11.35 -11.17 -13.72
N ASP A 123 12.30 -10.52 -14.40
CA ASP A 123 13.69 -10.39 -13.93
C ASP A 123 13.81 -9.49 -12.68
N PRO A 124 14.94 -9.52 -11.95
CA PRO A 124 15.06 -8.86 -10.65
C PRO A 124 14.90 -7.34 -10.73
N LEU A 125 15.40 -6.71 -11.80
CA LEU A 125 15.30 -5.27 -12.01
C LEU A 125 13.86 -4.79 -12.21
N PRO A 126 13.06 -5.34 -13.16
CA PRO A 126 11.65 -4.97 -13.28
C PRO A 126 10.84 -5.35 -12.04
N ALA A 127 11.16 -6.47 -11.37
CA ALA A 127 10.50 -6.87 -10.13
C ALA A 127 10.72 -5.88 -8.97
N ALA A 128 11.93 -5.31 -8.86
CA ALA A 128 12.24 -4.26 -7.89
C ALA A 128 11.43 -2.99 -8.15
N LEU A 129 11.37 -2.56 -9.42
CA LEU A 129 10.62 -1.37 -9.83
C LEU A 129 9.12 -1.55 -9.57
N ASP A 130 8.58 -2.73 -9.87
CA ASP A 130 7.19 -3.07 -9.55
C ASP A 130 6.91 -2.98 -8.06
N GLY A 131 7.76 -3.60 -7.24
CA GLY A 131 7.63 -3.56 -5.78
C GLY A 131 7.70 -2.13 -5.24
N PHE A 132 8.56 -1.30 -5.82
CA PHE A 132 8.73 0.09 -5.40
C PHE A 132 7.48 0.94 -5.72
N TRP A 133 6.96 0.87 -6.94
CA TRP A 133 5.77 1.64 -7.34
C TRP A 133 4.50 1.17 -6.65
N MET A 134 4.32 -0.15 -6.49
CA MET A 134 3.17 -0.71 -5.77
C MET A 134 3.24 -0.40 -4.27
N GLY A 135 4.45 -0.47 -3.69
CA GLY A 135 4.72 -0.09 -2.31
C GLY A 135 4.40 1.38 -2.07
N LEU A 136 4.92 2.28 -2.91
CA LEU A 136 4.61 3.71 -2.84
C LEU A 136 3.11 3.99 -2.96
N GLY A 137 2.40 3.29 -3.85
CA GLY A 137 0.95 3.38 -3.97
C GLY A 137 0.23 3.06 -2.66
N MET A 138 0.63 1.96 -2.01
CA MET A 138 0.10 1.55 -0.70
C MET A 138 0.44 2.55 0.40
N THR A 139 1.69 2.99 0.50
CA THR A 139 2.14 3.97 1.48
C THR A 139 1.37 5.28 1.35
N THR A 140 1.14 5.74 0.11
CA THR A 140 0.39 6.98 -0.14
C THR A 140 -1.04 6.87 0.36
N VAL A 141 -1.72 5.75 0.10
CA VAL A 141 -3.10 5.53 0.58
C VAL A 141 -3.14 5.43 2.10
N LEU A 142 -2.18 4.74 2.72
CA LEU A 142 -2.05 4.67 4.18
C LEU A 142 -1.87 6.06 4.80
N VAL A 143 -0.98 6.87 4.25
CA VAL A 143 -0.70 8.22 4.74
C VAL A 143 -1.91 9.13 4.58
N VAL A 144 -2.58 9.11 3.42
CA VAL A 144 -3.79 9.91 3.19
C VAL A 144 -4.91 9.48 4.14
N LEU A 145 -5.14 8.17 4.30
CA LEU A 145 -6.17 7.67 5.21
C LEU A 145 -5.84 7.98 6.67
N GLY A 146 -4.58 7.82 7.08
CA GLY A 146 -4.09 8.18 8.41
C GLY A 146 -4.28 9.67 8.69
N ALA A 147 -3.91 10.54 7.74
CA ALA A 147 -4.11 11.98 7.84
C ALA A 147 -5.59 12.36 7.95
N MET A 148 -6.46 11.76 7.13
CA MET A 148 -7.91 12.00 7.22
C MET A 148 -8.49 11.54 8.56
N ARG A 149 -8.10 10.35 9.03
CA ARG A 149 -8.61 9.79 10.29
C ARG A 149 -8.12 10.56 11.52
N GLU A 150 -6.87 11.02 11.49
CA GLU A 150 -6.29 11.83 12.56
C GLU A 150 -6.93 13.23 12.61
N LEU A 151 -7.12 13.87 11.45
CA LEU A 151 -7.79 15.17 11.34
C LEU A 151 -9.24 15.11 11.83
N ILE A 152 -9.99 14.07 11.46
CA ILE A 152 -11.41 13.90 11.86
C ILE A 152 -11.52 13.43 13.32
N GLY A 153 -10.60 12.61 13.80
CA GLY A 153 -10.66 12.00 15.13
C GLY A 153 -10.17 12.92 16.25
N ASN A 154 -9.03 13.59 16.05
CA ASN A 154 -8.34 14.37 17.08
C ASN A 154 -8.19 15.87 16.73
N GLY A 155 -8.49 16.30 15.50
CA GLY A 155 -8.35 17.72 15.10
C GLY A 155 -6.91 18.21 14.96
N THR A 156 -5.93 17.29 15.04
CA THR A 156 -4.49 17.53 14.93
C THR A 156 -3.92 16.93 13.66
N LEU A 157 -2.91 17.58 13.08
CA LEU A 157 -2.02 16.98 12.08
C LEU A 157 -0.65 16.70 12.71
N PHE A 158 -0.10 15.51 12.45
CA PHE A 158 1.23 15.07 12.89
C PHE A 158 1.35 14.75 14.40
N ASP A 159 0.33 14.13 14.98
CA ASP A 159 0.39 13.62 16.33
C ASP A 159 1.35 12.42 16.42
N GLY A 160 2.41 12.56 17.23
CA GLY A 160 3.49 11.58 17.34
C GLY A 160 4.64 11.76 16.34
N ALA A 161 4.79 12.92 15.69
CA ALA A 161 5.96 13.22 14.84
C ALA A 161 7.29 13.12 15.61
N ASP A 162 7.24 13.36 16.92
CA ASP A 162 8.34 13.19 17.88
C ASP A 162 8.89 11.75 17.88
N LEU A 163 8.06 10.74 17.58
CA LEU A 163 8.47 9.33 17.49
C LEU A 163 9.24 8.97 16.21
N LEU A 164 9.15 9.80 15.16
CA LEU A 164 9.77 9.56 13.84
C LEU A 164 11.00 10.43 13.57
N LEU A 165 11.06 11.65 14.12
CA LEU A 165 12.03 12.68 13.72
C LEU A 165 12.76 13.34 14.90
N GLY A 166 12.49 12.90 16.15
CA GLY A 166 13.07 13.46 17.37
C GLY A 166 12.44 14.81 17.76
N ASP A 167 12.94 15.43 18.83
CA ASP A 167 12.39 16.66 19.48
C ASP A 167 12.20 17.86 18.53
N TRP A 168 12.82 17.86 17.34
CA TRP A 168 12.67 18.92 16.35
C TRP A 168 11.35 18.84 15.55
N ALA A 169 10.67 17.69 15.56
CA ALA A 169 9.39 17.51 14.86
C ALA A 169 8.15 17.87 15.69
N ALA A 170 8.32 18.20 16.97
CA ALA A 170 7.30 18.85 17.80
C ALA A 170 6.76 20.14 17.15
N ALA A 171 7.59 20.81 16.34
CA ALA A 171 7.25 22.04 15.61
C ALA A 171 6.35 21.82 14.39
N LEU A 172 6.17 20.57 13.91
CA LEU A 172 5.30 20.25 12.77
C LEU A 172 3.85 19.95 13.20
N ARG A 173 3.56 20.02 14.50
CA ARG A 173 2.24 19.79 15.06
C ARG A 173 1.33 20.97 14.70
N ILE A 174 0.56 20.83 13.63
CA ILE A 174 -0.44 21.83 13.23
C ILE A 174 -1.74 21.43 13.95
N GLN A 175 -2.01 22.07 15.08
CA GLN A 175 -3.30 21.98 15.77
C GLN A 175 -4.30 22.87 15.03
N VAL A 176 -5.24 22.26 14.28
CA VAL A 176 -6.20 23.02 13.48
C VAL A 176 -7.53 23.23 14.23
N PHE A 177 -7.99 22.27 15.06
CA PHE A 177 -9.24 22.43 15.84
C PHE A 177 -9.23 21.67 17.19
N HIS A 178 -9.77 22.28 18.24
CA HIS A 178 -10.14 21.63 19.51
C HIS A 178 -11.54 21.02 19.35
N PHE A 179 -11.64 19.69 19.29
CA PHE A 179 -12.90 19.00 19.56
C PHE A 179 -12.83 18.41 20.96
N ASP A 180 -13.71 18.86 21.87
CA ASP A 180 -13.88 18.37 23.26
C ASP A 180 -14.39 16.92 23.34
N SER A 181 -14.52 16.24 22.21
CA SER A 181 -14.99 14.86 22.11
C SER A 181 -14.31 14.20 20.92
N SER A 182 -13.24 13.43 21.17
CA SER A 182 -12.65 12.58 20.14
C SER A 182 -13.76 11.75 19.50
N PHE A 183 -13.99 11.92 18.20
CA PHE A 183 -15.02 11.17 17.50
C PHE A 183 -14.55 9.71 17.40
N LEU A 184 -14.83 8.91 18.43
CA LEU A 184 -14.34 7.53 18.59
C LEU A 184 -14.62 6.67 17.36
N LEU A 185 -15.70 6.96 16.63
CA LEU A 185 -16.06 6.26 15.41
C LEU A 185 -15.04 6.44 14.27
N ALA A 186 -14.28 7.55 14.22
CA ALA A 186 -13.22 7.78 13.23
C ALA A 186 -11.91 7.04 13.57
N LEU A 187 -11.65 6.82 14.86
CA LEU A 187 -10.48 6.08 15.34
C LEU A 187 -10.65 4.56 15.31
N LEU A 188 -11.88 4.05 15.34
CA LEU A 188 -12.15 2.62 15.25
C LEU A 188 -12.13 2.10 13.78
N PRO A 189 -12.00 0.77 13.56
CA PRO A 189 -12.02 0.16 12.23
C PRO A 189 -13.17 0.58 11.30
N PRO A 190 -14.41 0.83 11.77
CA PRO A 190 -15.50 1.34 10.93
C PRO A 190 -15.16 2.67 10.25
N GLY A 191 -14.45 3.57 10.94
CA GLY A 191 -13.98 4.84 10.37
C GLY A 191 -12.99 4.65 9.22
N ALA A 192 -12.13 3.63 9.33
CA ALA A 192 -11.21 3.27 8.25
C ALA A 192 -11.96 2.74 7.02
N PHE A 193 -12.99 1.90 7.21
CA PHE A 193 -13.82 1.42 6.10
C PHE A 193 -14.57 2.55 5.39
N ILE A 194 -15.16 3.48 6.14
CA ILE A 194 -15.84 4.65 5.59
C ILE A 194 -14.85 5.54 4.84
N GLY A 195 -13.66 5.78 5.42
CA GLY A 195 -12.60 6.57 4.77
C GLY A 195 -12.13 5.95 3.46
N VAL A 196 -11.86 4.64 3.44
CA VAL A 196 -11.51 3.92 2.20
C VAL A 196 -12.64 3.98 1.19
N GLY A 197 -13.89 3.78 1.62
CA GLY A 197 -15.06 3.88 0.74
C GLY A 197 -15.20 5.27 0.08
N LEU A 198 -14.99 6.34 0.84
CA LEU A 198 -14.99 7.70 0.33
C LEU A 198 -13.82 7.96 -0.64
N LEU A 199 -12.62 7.45 -0.33
CA LEU A 199 -11.48 7.56 -1.25
C LEU A 199 -11.73 6.82 -2.58
N ILE A 200 -12.34 5.64 -2.53
CA ILE A 200 -12.73 4.89 -3.74
C ILE A 200 -13.79 5.66 -4.52
N ALA A 201 -14.80 6.22 -3.86
CA ALA A 201 -15.83 7.03 -4.50
C ALA A 201 -15.24 8.26 -5.18
N LEU A 202 -14.35 8.99 -4.49
CA LEU A 202 -13.65 10.16 -5.04
C LEU A 202 -12.80 9.76 -6.26
N LYS A 203 -12.04 8.67 -6.16
CA LYS A 203 -11.23 8.15 -7.27
C LYS A 203 -12.09 7.79 -8.48
N ASN A 204 -13.25 7.16 -8.28
CA ASN A 204 -14.19 6.82 -9.36
C ASN A 204 -14.78 8.07 -10.03
N VAL A 205 -15.06 9.14 -9.27
CA VAL A 205 -15.53 10.42 -9.82
C VAL A 205 -14.43 11.13 -10.64
N ILE A 206 -13.18 11.07 -10.17
CA ILE A 206 -12.06 11.63 -10.92
C ILE A 206 -11.82 10.81 -12.20
N ASP A 207 -11.83 9.49 -12.11
CA ASP A 207 -11.67 8.60 -13.27
C ASP A 207 -12.78 8.82 -14.31
N SER A 208 -14.04 8.97 -13.89
CA SER A 208 -15.15 9.27 -14.81
C SER A 208 -15.02 10.64 -15.46
N SER A 209 -14.53 11.64 -14.71
CA SER A 209 -14.26 12.99 -15.23
C SER A 209 -13.11 13.02 -16.24
N ILE A 210 -12.06 12.21 -16.02
CA ILE A 210 -10.94 12.06 -16.96
C ILE A 210 -11.40 11.32 -18.22
N GLN A 211 -12.21 10.27 -18.09
CA GLN A 211 -12.80 9.56 -19.23
C GLN A 211 -13.74 10.46 -20.04
N ALA A 212 -14.48 11.36 -19.40
CA ALA A 212 -15.31 12.35 -20.08
C ALA A 212 -14.50 13.41 -20.85
N ARG A 213 -13.24 13.64 -20.47
CA ARG A 213 -12.31 14.56 -21.15
C ARG A 213 -11.46 13.89 -22.24
N GLN A 214 -11.42 12.56 -22.28
CA GLN A 214 -10.81 11.82 -23.37
C GLN A 214 -11.84 11.66 -24.49
N PRO A 215 -11.51 11.98 -25.76
CA PRO A 215 -12.41 11.69 -26.86
C PRO A 215 -12.69 10.18 -26.86
N LYS A 216 -13.97 9.82 -26.84
CA LYS A 216 -14.45 8.43 -26.93
C LYS A 216 -13.72 7.77 -28.10
N GLU A 217 -12.80 6.84 -27.82
CA GLU A 217 -12.34 5.91 -28.85
C GLU A 217 -13.57 5.11 -29.29
N GLU A 218 -13.96 5.33 -30.54
CA GLU A 218 -15.00 4.57 -31.22
C GLU A 218 -14.55 3.11 -31.19
N LYS A 219 -15.10 2.31 -30.28
CA LYS A 219 -14.90 0.87 -30.28
C LYS A 219 -15.34 0.39 -31.67
N PRO A 220 -14.47 -0.23 -32.48
CA PRO A 220 -14.90 -0.77 -33.76
C PRO A 220 -16.06 -1.71 -33.49
N ALA A 221 -17.18 -1.47 -34.16
CA ALA A 221 -18.34 -2.34 -34.07
C ALA A 221 -17.86 -3.75 -34.37
N ILE A 222 -17.99 -4.66 -33.39
CA ILE A 222 -17.71 -6.07 -33.59
C ILE A 222 -18.77 -6.54 -34.59
N GLU A 223 -18.43 -6.52 -35.87
CA GLU A 223 -19.20 -7.12 -36.93
C GLU A 223 -19.22 -8.62 -36.62
N ARG A 224 -20.35 -9.08 -36.08
CA ARG A 224 -20.58 -10.50 -35.82
C ARG A 224 -20.52 -11.20 -37.17
N ALA A 225 -19.36 -11.76 -37.51
CA ALA A 225 -19.20 -12.64 -38.65
C ALA A 225 -20.22 -13.77 -38.51
N ARG A 226 -21.29 -13.69 -39.30
CA ARG A 226 -22.29 -14.75 -39.40
C ARG A 226 -21.59 -15.91 -40.08
N VAL A 227 -21.18 -16.91 -39.30
CA VAL A 227 -20.68 -18.18 -39.83
C VAL A 227 -21.87 -18.91 -40.47
N THR A 228 -22.16 -18.62 -41.74
CA THR A 228 -22.98 -19.50 -42.56
C THR A 228 -22.09 -20.61 -43.07
N ASN A 229 -22.16 -21.78 -42.42
CA ASN A 229 -21.70 -23.03 -43.00
C ASN A 229 -22.59 -23.32 -44.23
N ALA A 230 -21.97 -23.44 -45.40
CA ALA A 230 -22.54 -24.06 -46.59
C ALA A 230 -21.76 -25.35 -46.86
#